data_AF-A0A7W1QAL6-F1
#
_entry.id   AF-A0A7W1QAL6-F1
#
_cell.length_a   1.000
_cell.length_b   1.000
_cell.length_c   1.000
_cell.angle_alpha   90.00
_cell.angle_beta   90.00
_cell.angle_gamma   90.00
#
_symmetry.space_group_name_H-M   'P 1'
#
loop_
_entity.id
_entity.type
_entity.pdbx_description
1 polymer ?
#
loop_
_entity_poly.entity_id
_entity_poly.type
_entity_poly.pdbx_seq_one_letter_code
_entity_poly.pdbx_strand_id
1 'polypeptide(L)' 'MDDWLSRARDAIAPEDVDRARLELSEADADTLLDLARIAAHVSGERTNAPLLCYLIGRAQGDRPLDELAEAVRRSTS' A
#
# COMPACT_ATOMS: atom_id res chain seq x y z
N MET A 1 -0.74 -8.64 -10.02
CA MET A 1 -0.42 -9.33 -8.75
C MET A 1 -0.09 -10.78 -9.03
N ASP A 2 0.72 -11.43 -8.19
CA ASP A 2 0.97 -12.88 -8.31
C ASP A 2 -0.21 -13.73 -7.75
N ASP A 3 -0.14 -15.04 -8.00
CA ASP A 3 -1.17 -16.00 -7.60
C ASP A 3 -1.35 -16.12 -6.08
N TRP A 4 -0.29 -15.90 -5.31
CA TRP A 4 -0.38 -15.96 -3.86
C TRP A 4 -1.13 -14.74 -3.32
N LEU A 5 -0.77 -13.54 -3.78
CA LEU A 5 -1.38 -12.30 -3.36
C LEU A 5 -2.85 -12.20 -3.79
N SER A 6 -3.18 -12.73 -4.98
CA SER A 6 -4.56 -12.82 -5.45
C SER A 6 -5.42 -13.69 -4.53
N ARG A 7 -4.90 -14.85 -4.09
CA ARG A 7 -5.60 -15.71 -3.10
C ARG A 7 -5.70 -15.06 -1.73
N ALA A 8 -4.66 -14.35 -1.30
CA ALA A 8 -4.67 -13.62 -0.03
C ALA A 8 -5.75 -12.53 -0.05
N ARG A 9 -5.82 -11.73 -1.14
CA ARG A 9 -6.89 -10.76 -1.39
C ARG A 9 -8.26 -11.43 -1.30
N ASP A 10 -8.42 -12.58 -1.96
CA ASP A 10 -9.70 -13.29 -1.98
C ASP A 10 -10.13 -13.82 -0.62
N ALA A 11 -9.18 -14.14 0.27
CA ALA A 11 -9.45 -14.61 1.63
C ALA A 11 -9.77 -13.47 2.61
N ILE A 12 -9.28 -12.25 2.34
CA ILE A 12 -9.55 -11.07 3.20
C ILE A 12 -10.71 -10.21 2.68
N ALA A 13 -11.14 -10.41 1.44
CA ALA A 13 -12.27 -9.70 0.85
C ALA A 13 -13.56 -10.00 1.65
N PRO A 14 -14.21 -8.99 2.25
CA PRO A 14 -15.51 -9.18 2.88
C PRO A 14 -16.53 -9.70 1.87
N GLU A 15 -17.50 -10.51 2.31
CA GLU A 15 -18.54 -11.06 1.42
C GLU A 15 -19.31 -9.97 0.66
N ASP A 16 -19.43 -8.78 1.26
CA ASP A 16 -20.21 -7.65 0.76
C ASP A 16 -19.38 -6.61 -0.03
N VAL A 17 -18.07 -6.83 -0.20
CA VAL A 17 -17.19 -5.91 -0.91
C VAL A 17 -16.84 -6.45 -2.27
N ASP A 18 -17.01 -5.62 -3.30
CA ASP A 18 -16.52 -5.91 -4.63
C ASP A 18 -15.00 -6.14 -4.59
N ARG A 19 -14.58 -7.36 -4.96
CA ARG A 19 -13.17 -7.78 -5.01
C ARG A 19 -12.35 -6.86 -5.90
N ALA A 20 -12.96 -6.23 -6.91
CA ALA A 20 -12.31 -5.26 -7.77
C ALA A 20 -11.79 -4.03 -6.98
N ARG A 21 -12.35 -3.73 -5.80
CA ARG A 21 -11.85 -2.64 -4.93
C ARG A 21 -10.53 -2.98 -4.22
N LEU A 22 -10.19 -4.26 -4.13
CA LEU A 22 -8.93 -4.72 -3.55
C LEU A 22 -7.90 -5.11 -4.62
N GLU A 23 -8.23 -4.92 -5.90
CA GLU A 23 -7.27 -5.08 -6.99
C GLU A 23 -6.23 -3.97 -6.93
N LEU A 24 -4.96 -4.35 -7.10
CA LEU A 24 -3.87 -3.41 -7.28
C LEU A 24 -3.48 -3.38 -8.75
N SER A 25 -3.51 -2.19 -9.34
CA SER A 25 -2.86 -1.97 -10.63
C SER A 25 -1.34 -2.16 -10.49
N GLU A 26 -0.65 -2.42 -11.60
CA GLU A 26 0.81 -2.52 -11.60
C GLU A 26 1.46 -1.23 -11.07
N ALA A 27 0.94 -0.07 -11.48
CA ALA A 27 1.40 1.24 -11.02
C ALA A 27 1.18 1.46 -9.51
N ASP A 28 0.04 1.03 -8.97
CA ASP A 28 -0.23 1.13 -7.53
C ASP A 28 0.70 0.21 -6.73
N ALA A 29 0.93 -1.02 -7.22
CA ALA A 29 1.84 -1.95 -6.60
C ALA A 29 3.28 -1.40 -6.58
N ASP A 30 3.77 -0.87 -7.70
CA ASP A 30 5.09 -0.24 -7.79
C ASP A 30 5.21 0.94 -6.83
N THR A 31 4.18 1.78 -6.75
CA THR A 31 4.14 2.91 -5.83
C THR A 31 4.22 2.46 -4.37
N LEU A 32 3.41 1.46 -3.97
CA LEU A 32 3.42 0.93 -2.61
C LEU A 32 4.77 0.30 -2.24
N LEU A 33 5.39 -0.43 -3.17
CA LEU A 33 6.70 -1.04 -2.98
C LEU A 33 7.82 0.01 -2.87
N ASP A 34 7.75 1.10 -3.64
CA ASP A 34 8.67 2.24 -3.52
C ASP A 34 8.55 2.92 -2.15
N LEU A 35 7.31 3.18 -1.69
CA LEU A 35 7.07 3.78 -0.38
C LEU A 35 7.52 2.87 0.77
N ALA A 36 7.27 1.57 0.68
CA ALA A 36 7.77 0.58 1.64
C ALA A 36 9.30 0.60 1.71
N ARG A 37 9.97 0.66 0.56
CA ARG A 37 11.43 0.79 0.47
C ARG A 37 11.89 2.09 1.13
N ILE A 38 11.27 3.23 0.86
CA ILE A 38 11.61 4.52 1.50
C ILE A 38 11.50 4.39 3.02
N ALA A 39 10.38 3.86 3.53
CA ALA A 39 10.16 3.71 4.96
C ALA A 39 11.24 2.85 5.63
N ALA A 40 11.55 1.68 5.05
CA ALA A 40 12.55 0.78 5.61
C ALA A 40 13.97 1.37 5.67
N HIS A 41 14.35 2.18 4.68
CA HIS A 41 15.72 2.69 4.57
C HIS A 41 15.90 4.06 5.22
N VAL A 42 14.97 4.98 5.01
CA VAL A 42 15.07 6.34 5.56
C VAL A 42 14.88 6.34 7.08
N SER A 43 13.98 5.51 7.60
CA SER A 43 13.78 5.45 9.05
C SER A 43 14.84 4.62 9.78
N GLY A 44 15.70 3.88 9.06
CA GLY A 44 16.62 2.89 9.63
C GLY A 44 15.96 1.61 10.19
N GLU A 45 14.64 1.47 10.07
CA GLU A 45 13.87 0.41 10.71
C GLU A 45 12.99 -0.32 9.68
N ARG A 46 13.39 -1.53 9.30
CA ARG A 46 12.70 -2.32 8.26
C ARG A 46 11.24 -2.63 8.59
N THR A 47 10.89 -2.62 9.87
CA THR A 47 9.51 -2.80 10.37
C THR A 47 8.56 -1.70 9.92
N ASN A 48 9.08 -0.52 9.56
CA ASN A 48 8.24 0.59 9.11
C ASN A 48 7.66 0.39 7.71
N ALA A 49 8.24 -0.47 6.87
CA ALA A 49 7.69 -0.80 5.55
C ALA A 49 6.24 -1.33 5.62
N PRO A 50 5.96 -2.46 6.30
CA PRO A 50 4.59 -2.98 6.39
C PRO A 50 3.66 -2.04 7.17
N LEU A 51 4.17 -1.34 8.20
CA LEU A 51 3.37 -0.39 8.98
C LEU A 51 2.93 0.80 8.12
N LEU A 52 3.82 1.36 7.29
CA LEU A 52 3.47 2.43 6.36
C LEU A 52 2.43 1.96 5.34
N CYS A 53 2.60 0.78 4.74
CA CYS A 53 1.61 0.25 3.80
C CYS A 53 0.22 0.10 4.46
N TYR A 54 0.16 -0.33 5.71
CA TYR A 54 -1.08 -0.37 6.48
C TYR A 54 -1.68 1.03 6.70
N LEU A 55 -0.86 2.03 7.04
CA LEU A 55 -1.32 3.42 7.19
C LEU A 55 -1.88 3.99 5.89
N ILE A 56 -1.23 3.73 4.75
CA ILE A 56 -1.69 4.12 3.42
C ILE A 56 -3.05 3.47 3.13
N GLY A 57 -3.19 2.16 3.35
CA GLY A 57 -4.46 1.45 3.16
C GLY A 57 -5.60 2.03 4.00
N ARG A 58 -5.32 2.48 5.24
CA ARG A 58 -6.33 3.18 6.07
C ARG A 58 -6.72 4.55 5.53
N ALA A 59 -5.80 5.25 4.86
CA ALA A 59 -6.04 6.61 4.35
C ALA A 59 -6.62 6.65 2.93
N GLN A 60 -6.48 5.58 2.14
CA GLN A 60 -6.92 5.52 0.74
C GLN A 60 -8.45 5.68 0.56
N GLY A 61 -9.22 5.59 1.65
CA GLY A 61 -10.66 5.87 1.65
C GLY A 61 -11.02 7.36 1.53
N ASP A 62 -10.13 8.25 1.98
CA ASP A 62 -10.34 9.70 1.97
C ASP A 62 -9.47 10.42 0.92
N ARG A 63 -8.38 9.77 0.48
CA ARG A 63 -7.36 10.38 -0.39
C ARG A 63 -6.83 9.38 -1.42
N PRO A 64 -6.56 9.81 -2.66
CA PRO A 64 -5.98 8.93 -3.66
C PRO A 64 -4.52 8.59 -3.34
N LEU A 65 -4.04 7.46 -3.87
CA LEU A 65 -2.72 6.90 -3.54
C LEU A 65 -1.57 7.83 -3.93
N ASP A 66 -1.68 8.53 -5.05
CA ASP A 66 -0.71 9.52 -5.53
C ASP A 66 -0.51 10.67 -4.53
N GLU A 67 -1.59 11.24 -4.00
CA GLU A 67 -1.52 12.27 -2.97
C GLU A 67 -0.90 11.76 -1.66
N LEU A 68 -1.15 10.49 -1.30
CA LEU A 68 -0.56 9.86 -0.13
C LEU A 68 0.94 9.62 -0.35
N ALA A 69 1.33 9.17 -1.54
CA ALA A 69 2.73 8.97 -1.92
C ALA A 69 3.52 10.29 -1.83
N GLU A 70 2.97 11.37 -2.39
CA GLU A 70 3.59 12.70 -2.31
C GLU A 70 3.68 13.24 -0.88
N ALA A 71 2.69 12.95 -0.02
CA ALA A 71 2.76 13.31 1.38
C ALA A 71 3.88 12.57 2.12
N VAL A 72 4.04 11.26 1.88
CA VAL A 72 5.12 10.45 2.48
C VAL A 72 6.48 10.94 2.00
N ARG A 73 6.69 11.12 0.69
CA ARG A 73 7.98 11.55 0.11
C ARG A 73 8.45 12.89 0.69
N ARG A 74 7.52 13.83 0.89
CA ARG A 74 7.81 15.13 1.52
C ARG A 74 8.18 15.01 3.00
N SER A 75 7.68 14.02 3.72
CA SER A 75 8.02 13.81 5.15
C SER A 75 9.40 13.20 5.36
N THR A 76 9.97 12.61 4.32
CA THR A 76 11.27 11.90 4.34
C THR A 76 12.40 12.68 3.65
N SER A 77 12.10 13.87 3.13
CA SER A 77 13.08 14.80 2.53
C SER A 77 13.54 15.81 3.57
#